data_AF-A0A2D7XY60-F1
#
_entry.id   AF-A0A2D7XY60-F1
#
_cell.length_a   1.000
_cell.length_b   1.000
_cell.length_c   1.000
_cell.angle_alpha   90.00
_cell.angle_beta   90.00
_cell.angle_gamma   90.00
#
_symmetry.space_group_name_H-M   'P 1'
#
loop_
_entity.id
_entity.type
_entity.pdbx_description
1 polymer ?
#
loop_
_entity_poly.entity_id
_entity_poly.type
_entity_poly.pdbx_seq_one_letter_code
_entity_poly.pdbx_strand_id
1 'polypeptide(L)'
;MFARGVIFMRFAFPSLIILTSLGSPLAASEPQTPSAWIYCDVQHQRPSWINILERTEVKWGVSVEAQLALIAEEWGLEPGNLPAWWRPAWTDNRRGRPAIAPGYFDATWQRYEYETGNKNASYRELTDLSDFIGWYVASSADQVGLLPGDAQGLYVLWKRGVRYYQSGQWRSNTAMIYRSENFAERARIIGENIHSCLAPIEHVPPPAHGTPQTAGSPPAASARPNAPYDTFSFPNGVAKPFRTWSWRSKRGSLD
;
A
#
# COMPACT_ATOMS: atom_id res chain seq x y z
N MET A 1 -85.29 -9.53 4.11
CA MET A 1 -85.19 -10.05 2.72
C MET A 1 -84.38 -9.03 1.94
N PHE A 2 -83.18 -9.24 1.41
CA PHE A 2 -82.51 -10.39 0.78
C PHE A 2 -81.00 -10.32 1.12
N ALA A 3 -80.41 -11.38 1.66
CA ALA A 3 -79.66 -12.44 0.97
C ALA A 3 -78.24 -12.04 0.52
N ARG A 4 -77.27 -12.61 1.24
CA ARG A 4 -75.82 -12.57 1.04
C ARG A 4 -75.42 -13.32 -0.24
N GLY A 5 -74.45 -12.80 -0.99
CA GLY A 5 -73.74 -13.52 -2.04
C GLY A 5 -72.24 -13.21 -1.94
N VAL A 6 -71.46 -14.15 -1.41
CA VAL A 6 -69.99 -14.08 -1.39
C VAL A 6 -69.50 -14.92 -2.57
N ILE A 7 -68.88 -14.27 -3.56
CA ILE A 7 -68.26 -14.93 -4.71
C ILE A 7 -66.86 -15.39 -4.29
N PHE A 8 -66.64 -16.71 -4.21
CA PHE A 8 -65.32 -17.30 -4.04
C PHE A 8 -64.57 -17.28 -5.37
N MET A 9 -63.63 -16.36 -5.51
CA MET A 9 -62.70 -16.30 -6.64
C MET A 9 -61.57 -17.31 -6.41
N ARG A 10 -61.55 -18.38 -7.23
CA ARG A 10 -60.50 -19.40 -7.23
C ARG A 10 -59.23 -18.83 -7.87
N PHE A 11 -58.18 -18.60 -7.09
CA PHE A 11 -56.87 -18.25 -7.61
C PHE A 11 -56.12 -19.54 -8.00
N ALA A 12 -55.90 -19.74 -9.29
CA ALA A 12 -54.98 -20.74 -9.81
C ALA A 12 -53.56 -20.17 -9.75
N PHE A 13 -52.68 -20.78 -8.96
CA PHE A 13 -51.25 -20.46 -8.91
C PHE A 13 -50.54 -21.11 -10.11
N PRO A 14 -49.91 -20.36 -11.03
CA PRO A 14 -49.02 -20.95 -12.02
C PRO A 14 -47.69 -21.33 -11.37
N SER A 15 -47.28 -22.58 -11.55
CA SER A 15 -46.00 -23.14 -11.09
C SER A 15 -44.81 -22.38 -11.67
N LEU A 16 -43.97 -21.83 -10.79
CA LEU A 16 -42.73 -21.13 -11.11
C LEU A 16 -41.62 -22.18 -11.38
N ILE A 17 -41.24 -22.38 -12.63
CA ILE A 17 -40.06 -23.19 -13.01
C ILE A 17 -38.82 -22.32 -12.82
N ILE A 18 -38.04 -22.56 -11.76
CA ILE A 18 -36.76 -21.90 -11.52
C ILE A 18 -35.68 -22.68 -12.28
N LEU A 19 -35.25 -22.15 -13.42
CA LEU A 19 -34.13 -22.67 -14.21
C LEU A 19 -32.81 -22.17 -13.56
N THR A 20 -32.19 -22.98 -12.71
CA THR A 20 -30.88 -22.67 -12.14
C THR A 20 -29.80 -22.89 -13.18
N SER A 21 -29.34 -21.83 -13.85
CA SER A 21 -28.09 -21.87 -14.61
C SER A 21 -26.92 -21.99 -13.64
N LEU A 22 -26.15 -23.08 -13.75
CA LEU A 22 -24.83 -23.18 -13.15
C LEU A 22 -23.92 -22.18 -13.89
N GLY A 23 -23.86 -20.95 -13.40
CA GLY A 23 -22.80 -20.02 -13.73
C GLY A 23 -21.51 -20.52 -13.10
N SER A 24 -20.60 -21.03 -13.93
CA SER A 24 -19.21 -21.27 -13.51
C SER A 24 -18.66 -20.00 -12.88
N PRO A 25 -17.97 -20.06 -11.72
CA PRO A 25 -17.27 -18.89 -11.22
C PRO A 25 -16.15 -18.59 -12.23
N LEU A 26 -16.37 -17.54 -13.02
CA LEU A 26 -15.27 -16.84 -13.66
C LEU A 26 -14.34 -16.47 -12.49
N ALA A 27 -13.12 -17.01 -12.50
CA ALA A 27 -12.08 -16.53 -11.61
C ALA A 27 -11.91 -15.05 -11.91
N ALA A 28 -12.59 -14.20 -11.14
CA ALA A 28 -12.37 -12.78 -11.16
C ALA A 28 -10.92 -12.62 -10.72
N SER A 29 -10.04 -12.25 -11.64
CA SER A 29 -8.77 -11.64 -11.26
C SER A 29 -9.16 -10.46 -10.38
N GLU A 30 -8.87 -10.59 -9.08
CA GLU A 30 -9.22 -9.59 -8.08
C GLU A 30 -8.76 -8.23 -8.60
N PRO A 31 -9.65 -7.22 -8.65
CA PRO A 31 -9.28 -5.91 -9.14
C PRO A 31 -8.06 -5.43 -8.36
N GLN A 32 -6.95 -5.40 -9.09
CA GLN A 32 -5.67 -4.90 -8.65
C GLN A 32 -5.88 -3.52 -8.05
N THR A 33 -5.94 -3.41 -6.71
CA THR A 33 -6.03 -2.10 -6.08
C THR A 33 -4.78 -1.32 -6.51
N PRO A 34 -4.90 -0.05 -6.94
CA PRO A 34 -3.76 0.74 -7.39
C PRO A 34 -2.66 0.93 -6.32
N SER A 35 -2.84 0.45 -5.09
CA SER A 35 -1.80 0.43 -4.06
C SER A 35 -1.03 -0.88 -3.98
N ALA A 36 -1.57 -2.00 -4.49
CA ALA A 36 -0.95 -3.31 -4.27
C ALA A 36 0.39 -3.47 -4.98
N TRP A 37 0.50 -3.00 -6.22
CA TRP A 37 1.69 -3.28 -7.06
C TRP A 37 2.70 -2.15 -7.09
N ILE A 38 2.44 -1.04 -6.38
CA ILE A 38 3.35 0.11 -6.37
C ILE A 38 4.73 -0.27 -5.86
N TYR A 39 4.81 -1.17 -4.87
CA TYR A 39 6.09 -1.66 -4.38
C TYR A 39 6.85 -2.40 -5.47
N CYS A 40 6.21 -3.34 -6.18
CA CYS A 40 6.88 -4.10 -7.24
C CYS A 40 7.32 -3.20 -8.39
N ASP A 41 6.48 -2.25 -8.80
CA ASP A 41 6.88 -1.28 -9.83
C ASP A 41 8.09 -0.45 -9.39
N VAL A 42 8.11 0.04 -8.16
CA VAL A 42 9.27 0.79 -7.64
C VAL A 42 10.48 -0.13 -7.52
N GLN A 43 10.33 -1.36 -7.05
CA GLN A 43 11.40 -2.34 -6.93
C GLN A 43 12.04 -2.65 -8.30
N HIS A 44 11.24 -2.84 -9.34
CA HIS A 44 11.74 -3.21 -10.66
C HIS A 44 12.26 -2.02 -11.47
N GLN A 45 11.54 -0.90 -11.43
CA GLN A 45 11.84 0.25 -12.27
C GLN A 45 12.75 1.26 -11.57
N ARG A 46 12.69 1.35 -10.23
CA ARG A 46 13.38 2.36 -9.39
C ARG A 46 13.99 1.73 -8.13
N PRO A 47 14.80 0.65 -8.21
CA PRO A 47 15.33 -0.06 -7.04
C PRO A 47 16.13 0.85 -6.08
N SER A 48 16.73 1.92 -6.60
CA SER A 48 17.43 2.92 -5.77
C SER A 48 16.50 3.63 -4.77
N TRP A 49 15.20 3.74 -5.06
CA TRP A 49 14.22 4.33 -4.15
C TRP A 49 14.02 3.42 -2.94
N ILE A 50 13.91 2.11 -3.13
CA ILE A 50 13.79 1.15 -2.02
C ILE A 50 15.01 1.23 -1.10
N ASN A 51 16.23 1.27 -1.67
CA ASN A 51 17.45 1.47 -0.89
C ASN A 51 17.48 2.79 -0.10
N ILE A 52 16.80 3.84 -0.57
CA ILE A 52 16.63 5.09 0.18
C ILE A 52 15.69 4.87 1.36
N LEU A 53 14.52 4.27 1.12
CA LEU A 53 13.51 4.03 2.16
C LEU A 53 14.03 3.11 3.26
N GLU A 54 14.77 2.06 2.90
CA GLU A 54 15.42 1.14 3.86
C GLU A 54 16.43 1.86 4.75
N ARG A 55 17.22 2.79 4.18
CA ARG A 55 18.17 3.59 4.98
C ARG A 55 17.45 4.45 6.01
N THR A 56 16.33 5.06 5.62
CA THR A 56 15.48 5.84 6.52
C THR A 56 14.85 4.95 7.59
N GLU A 57 14.39 3.76 7.22
CA GLU A 57 13.83 2.77 8.14
C GLU A 57 14.85 2.38 9.21
N VAL A 58 16.07 2.05 8.80
CA VAL A 58 17.16 1.71 9.73
C VAL A 58 17.51 2.89 10.64
N LYS A 59 17.53 4.13 10.11
CA LYS A 59 17.94 5.31 10.86
C LYS A 59 16.88 5.79 11.85
N TRP A 60 15.61 5.76 11.45
CA TRP A 60 14.52 6.41 12.18
C TRP A 60 13.44 5.46 12.68
N GLY A 61 13.32 4.25 12.13
CA GLY A 61 12.31 3.26 12.53
C GLY A 61 10.96 3.42 11.83
N VAL A 62 10.86 4.22 10.77
CA VAL A 62 9.66 4.33 9.93
C VAL A 62 9.73 3.32 8.81
N SER A 63 8.77 2.41 8.71
CA SER A 63 8.89 1.27 7.79
C SER A 63 8.88 1.66 6.31
N VAL A 64 9.52 0.83 5.47
CA VAL A 64 9.58 1.04 4.01
C VAL A 64 8.17 1.21 3.42
N GLU A 65 7.23 0.36 3.83
CA GLU A 65 5.86 0.40 3.33
C GLU A 65 5.09 1.65 3.74
N ALA A 66 5.30 2.15 4.96
CA ALA A 66 4.67 3.40 5.43
C ALA A 66 5.24 4.61 4.69
N GLN A 67 6.56 4.64 4.47
CA GLN A 67 7.21 5.69 3.69
C GLN A 67 6.73 5.67 2.23
N LEU A 68 6.67 4.51 1.59
CA LEU A 68 6.24 4.39 0.21
C LEU A 68 4.76 4.74 0.05
N ALA A 69 3.89 4.30 0.97
CA ALA A 69 2.49 4.68 0.98
C ALA A 69 2.33 6.21 1.07
N LEU A 70 3.10 6.85 1.94
CA LEU A 70 3.08 8.29 2.11
C LEU A 70 3.54 9.02 0.85
N ILE A 71 4.68 8.60 0.29
CA ILE A 71 5.22 9.21 -0.92
C ILE A 71 4.26 9.03 -2.09
N ALA A 72 3.63 7.85 -2.22
CA ALA A 72 2.65 7.59 -3.26
C ALA A 72 1.42 8.50 -3.13
N GLU A 73 0.87 8.70 -1.93
CA GLU A 73 -0.30 9.56 -1.73
C GLU A 73 0.04 11.04 -1.93
N GLU A 74 1.17 11.50 -1.39
CA GLU A 74 1.54 12.91 -1.40
C GLU A 74 1.99 13.39 -2.79
N TRP A 75 2.67 12.54 -3.56
CA TRP A 75 3.18 12.89 -4.89
C TRP A 75 2.43 12.24 -6.05
N GLY A 76 1.36 11.50 -5.76
CA GLY A 76 0.49 10.90 -6.78
C GLY A 76 1.19 9.82 -7.61
N LEU A 77 1.95 8.94 -6.95
CA LEU A 77 2.54 7.80 -7.64
C LEU A 77 1.47 6.76 -7.94
N GLU A 78 1.46 6.27 -9.17
CA GLU A 78 0.50 5.28 -9.66
C GLU A 78 1.26 4.06 -10.20
N PRO A 79 0.77 2.83 -9.95
CA PRO A 79 1.32 1.64 -10.58
C PRO A 79 1.27 1.73 -12.10
N GLY A 80 2.27 1.19 -12.76
CA GLY A 80 2.43 1.24 -14.22
C GLY A 80 2.82 2.62 -14.77
N ASN A 81 2.81 3.67 -13.94
CA ASN A 81 3.07 5.05 -14.37
C ASN A 81 4.03 5.77 -13.41
N LEU A 82 5.18 5.14 -13.13
CA LEU A 82 6.21 5.76 -12.31
C LEU A 82 7.03 6.78 -13.10
N PRO A 83 7.31 7.97 -12.52
CA PRO A 83 8.13 8.97 -13.19
C PRO A 83 9.56 8.43 -13.42
N ALA A 84 10.20 8.85 -14.52
CA ALA A 84 11.57 8.42 -14.88
C ALA A 84 12.60 8.75 -13.79
N TRP A 85 12.37 9.82 -13.04
CA TRP A 85 13.17 10.21 -11.90
C TRP A 85 12.32 10.96 -10.87
N TRP A 86 12.82 11.08 -9.64
CA TRP A 86 12.10 11.73 -8.56
C TRP A 86 11.92 13.23 -8.84
N ARG A 87 10.72 13.61 -9.31
CA ARG A 87 10.34 15.02 -9.46
C ARG A 87 9.31 15.33 -8.38
N PRO A 88 9.60 16.16 -7.38
CA PRO A 88 8.55 16.65 -6.46
C PRO A 88 7.50 17.55 -7.14
N ALA A 89 7.60 17.78 -8.47
CA ALA A 89 6.89 18.82 -9.21
C ALA A 89 5.83 18.32 -10.20
N TRP A 90 5.49 17.03 -10.21
CA TRP A 90 4.47 16.49 -11.14
C TRP A 90 3.06 16.39 -10.54
N THR A 91 2.86 16.85 -9.32
CA THR A 91 1.53 17.00 -8.71
C THR A 91 1.35 18.43 -8.19
N ASP A 92 0.52 19.19 -8.92
CA ASP A 92 0.00 20.52 -8.59
C ASP A 92 1.07 21.61 -8.36
N ASN A 93 1.30 22.39 -9.42
CA ASN A 93 2.04 23.64 -9.51
C ASN A 93 1.57 24.77 -8.55
N ARG A 94 0.75 24.46 -7.55
CA ARG A 94 0.45 25.31 -6.38
C ARG A 94 1.18 24.89 -5.10
N ARG A 95 1.76 23.69 -5.01
CA ARG A 95 2.35 23.13 -3.78
C ARG A 95 3.67 22.42 -4.04
N GLY A 96 4.70 23.13 -4.51
CA GLY A 96 6.06 22.57 -4.63
C GLY A 96 6.74 22.21 -3.28
N ARG A 97 5.97 21.71 -2.31
CA ARG A 97 6.22 21.44 -0.89
C ARG A 97 5.26 20.31 -0.44
N PRO A 98 5.64 19.42 0.51
CA PRO A 98 4.74 18.43 1.12
C PRO A 98 3.41 19.03 1.61
N ALA A 99 2.35 18.24 1.78
CA ALA A 99 1.01 18.70 2.20
C ALA A 99 0.92 19.27 3.64
N ILE A 100 2.04 19.67 4.20
CA ILE A 100 2.17 20.43 5.43
C ILE A 100 1.83 21.90 5.13
N ALA A 101 1.16 22.58 6.07
CA ALA A 101 0.71 23.97 5.87
C ALA A 101 1.86 24.91 5.44
N PRO A 102 1.65 25.83 4.48
CA PRO A 102 2.66 26.82 4.09
C PRO A 102 3.22 27.59 5.29
N GLY A 103 4.55 27.75 5.37
CA GLY A 103 5.26 28.34 6.51
C GLY A 103 5.56 27.36 7.66
N TYR A 104 4.65 26.43 7.98
CA TYR A 104 4.94 25.36 8.94
C TYR A 104 5.95 24.36 8.36
N PHE A 105 5.85 24.05 7.06
CA PHE A 105 6.83 23.21 6.38
C PHE A 105 8.23 23.84 6.39
N ASP A 106 8.34 25.14 6.07
CA ASP A 106 9.63 25.85 6.07
C ASP A 106 10.31 25.80 7.44
N ALA A 107 9.57 26.14 8.51
CA ALA A 107 10.10 26.08 9.86
C ALA A 107 10.48 24.64 10.28
N THR A 108 9.67 23.66 9.89
CA THR A 108 9.94 22.25 10.19
C THR A 108 11.16 21.74 9.41
N TRP A 109 11.34 22.18 8.17
CA TRP A 109 12.50 21.84 7.33
C TRP A 109 13.79 22.46 7.88
N GLN A 110 13.77 23.73 8.26
CA GLN A 110 14.92 24.38 8.91
C GLN A 110 15.31 23.68 10.21
N ARG A 111 14.31 23.27 11.00
CA ARG A 111 14.55 22.47 12.21
C ARG A 111 15.20 21.13 11.89
N TYR A 112 14.74 20.45 10.84
CA TYR A 112 15.35 19.22 10.36
C TYR A 112 16.81 19.43 9.94
N GLU A 113 17.11 20.44 9.13
CA GLU A 113 18.48 20.75 8.69
C GLU A 113 19.40 21.02 9.89
N TYR A 114 18.88 21.74 10.89
CA TYR A 114 19.60 22.03 12.13
C TYR A 114 19.85 20.77 12.98
N GLU A 115 18.80 19.99 13.29
CA GLU A 115 18.91 18.83 14.18
C GLU A 115 19.67 17.66 13.57
N THR A 116 19.62 17.50 12.25
CA THR A 116 20.33 16.43 11.54
C THR A 116 21.73 16.84 11.06
N GLY A 117 22.03 18.14 11.07
CA GLY A 117 23.27 18.70 10.51
C GLY A 117 23.29 18.72 8.97
N ASN A 118 22.21 18.35 8.30
CA ASN A 118 22.12 18.27 6.83
C ASN A 118 21.82 19.66 6.23
N LYS A 119 22.80 20.56 6.26
CA LYS A 119 22.64 21.98 5.85
C LYS A 119 22.36 22.21 4.36
N ASN A 120 22.58 21.19 3.52
CA ASN A 120 22.39 21.25 2.07
C ASN A 120 21.25 20.34 1.63
N ALA A 121 20.38 19.92 2.56
CA ALA A 121 19.27 19.04 2.27
C ALA A 121 18.33 19.69 1.25
N SER A 122 17.83 18.88 0.32
CA SER A 122 16.84 19.34 -0.65
C SER A 122 15.66 18.39 -0.68
N TYR A 123 14.46 18.88 -0.39
CA TYR A 123 13.22 18.10 -0.55
C TYR A 123 12.97 17.66 -2.01
N ARG A 124 13.76 18.18 -2.96
CA ARG A 124 13.76 17.75 -4.36
C ARG A 124 14.59 16.51 -4.61
N GLU A 125 15.34 16.04 -3.63
CA GLU A 125 16.06 14.77 -3.63
C GLU A 125 15.30 13.77 -2.77
N LEU A 126 14.99 12.60 -3.32
CA LEU A 126 14.23 11.57 -2.60
C LEU A 126 14.95 11.13 -1.31
N THR A 127 16.29 11.11 -1.34
CA THR A 127 17.12 10.76 -0.19
C THR A 127 16.85 11.68 1.00
N ASP A 128 16.89 13.00 0.80
CA ASP A 128 16.68 13.97 1.86
C ASP A 128 15.22 14.05 2.28
N LEU A 129 14.29 13.89 1.33
CA LEU A 129 12.86 13.86 1.65
C LEU A 129 12.50 12.65 2.51
N SER A 130 12.99 11.46 2.14
CA SER A 130 12.78 10.23 2.92
C SER A 130 13.41 10.37 4.31
N ASP A 131 14.63 10.91 4.41
CA ASP A 131 15.26 11.17 5.71
C ASP A 131 14.45 12.16 6.55
N PHE A 132 13.92 13.22 5.94
CA PHE A 132 13.02 14.17 6.59
C PHE A 132 11.73 13.51 7.09
N ILE A 133 11.10 12.64 6.30
CA ILE A 133 9.91 11.87 6.72
C ILE A 133 10.26 11.06 7.97
N GLY A 134 11.36 10.31 7.93
CA GLY A 134 11.85 9.52 9.05
C GLY A 134 12.08 10.36 10.30
N TRP A 135 12.87 11.43 10.18
CA TRP A 135 13.16 12.36 11.27
C TRP A 135 11.89 13.00 11.83
N TYR A 136 10.96 13.45 10.99
CA TYR A 136 9.76 14.15 11.42
C TYR A 136 8.85 13.24 12.26
N VAL A 137 8.65 12.00 11.80
CA VAL A 137 7.87 11.01 12.55
C VAL A 137 8.58 10.63 13.85
N ALA A 138 9.88 10.31 13.79
CA ALA A 138 10.64 9.89 14.98
C ALA A 138 10.76 11.00 16.04
N SER A 139 11.06 12.24 15.63
CA SER A 139 11.18 13.39 16.55
C SER A 139 9.82 13.83 17.14
N SER A 140 8.72 13.49 16.47
CA SER A 140 7.37 13.76 16.95
C SER A 140 6.78 12.61 17.78
N ALA A 141 7.26 11.39 17.60
CA ALA A 141 6.68 10.19 18.20
C ALA A 141 6.61 10.27 19.73
N ASP A 142 7.70 10.69 20.37
CA ASP A 142 7.77 10.86 21.83
C ASP A 142 6.79 11.92 22.35
N GLN A 143 6.61 13.01 21.59
CA GLN A 143 5.73 14.11 21.97
C GLN A 143 4.26 13.74 21.91
N VAL A 144 3.89 12.82 21.02
CA VAL A 144 2.49 12.47 20.75
C VAL A 144 2.12 11.06 21.19
N GLY A 145 3.08 10.29 21.70
CA GLY A 145 2.89 8.88 22.05
C GLY A 145 2.64 7.99 20.83
N LEU A 146 3.21 8.33 19.67
CA LEU A 146 3.03 7.53 18.45
C LEU A 146 3.75 6.19 18.62
N LEU A 147 2.98 5.10 18.52
CA LEU A 147 3.56 3.77 18.60
C LEU A 147 4.36 3.45 17.33
N PRO A 148 5.48 2.76 17.46
CA PRO A 148 6.18 2.21 16.30
C PRO A 148 5.24 1.35 15.44
N GLY A 149 5.24 1.57 14.12
CA GLY A 149 4.35 0.86 13.20
C GLY A 149 2.90 1.38 13.12
N ASP A 150 2.54 2.43 13.88
CA ASP A 150 1.22 3.07 13.78
C ASP A 150 1.12 3.95 12.51
N ALA A 151 0.82 3.32 11.37
CA ALA A 151 0.64 4.00 10.09
C ALA A 151 -0.55 4.96 10.09
N GLN A 152 -1.64 4.64 10.81
CA GLN A 152 -2.80 5.51 10.95
C GLN A 152 -2.39 6.80 11.67
N GLY A 153 -1.66 6.66 12.77
CA GLY A 153 -1.21 7.79 13.54
C GLY A 153 -0.17 8.64 12.80
N LEU A 154 0.74 7.99 12.07
CA LEU A 154 1.69 8.65 11.16
C LEU A 154 0.94 9.53 10.15
N TYR A 155 -0.12 9.02 9.53
CA TYR A 155 -0.94 9.76 8.58
C TYR A 155 -1.52 11.04 9.18
N VAL A 156 -2.16 10.92 10.34
CA VAL A 156 -2.77 12.05 11.04
C VAL A 156 -1.71 13.10 11.40
N LEU A 157 -0.57 12.64 11.92
CA LEU A 157 0.57 13.48 12.27
C LEU A 157 1.13 14.21 11.05
N TRP A 158 1.25 13.53 9.91
CA TRP A 158 1.75 14.13 8.66
C TRP A 158 0.80 15.20 8.13
N LYS A 159 -0.50 14.89 8.02
CA LYS A 159 -1.49 15.78 7.40
C LYS A 159 -1.84 17.00 8.25
N ARG A 160 -1.70 16.93 9.57
CA ARG A 160 -2.24 17.95 10.49
C ARG A 160 -1.29 18.39 11.61
N GLY A 161 -0.15 17.73 11.76
CA GLY A 161 0.88 18.10 12.70
C GLY A 161 0.65 17.64 14.14
N VAL A 162 1.70 17.85 14.94
CA VAL A 162 1.82 17.44 16.35
C VAL A 162 0.64 17.93 17.21
N ARG A 163 0.31 19.22 17.15
CA ARG A 163 -0.74 19.82 17.99
C ARG A 163 -2.12 19.22 17.73
N TYR A 164 -2.45 18.97 16.46
CA TYR A 164 -3.72 18.37 16.08
C TYR A 164 -3.82 16.92 16.58
N TYR A 165 -2.74 16.14 16.42
CA TYR A 165 -2.67 14.79 16.95
C TYR A 165 -2.85 14.77 18.47
N GLN A 166 -2.07 15.56 19.20
CA GLN A 166 -2.10 15.65 20.66
C GLN A 166 -3.47 16.03 21.21
N SER A 167 -4.15 16.98 20.56
CA SER A 167 -5.50 17.40 20.98
C SER A 167 -6.55 16.29 20.85
N GLY A 168 -6.26 15.21 20.12
CA GLY A 168 -7.19 14.11 19.88
C GLY A 168 -8.40 14.46 19.00
N GLN A 169 -8.49 15.69 18.46
CA GLN A 169 -9.59 16.14 17.60
C GLN A 169 -9.82 15.25 16.36
N TRP A 170 -8.79 14.54 15.92
CA TRP A 170 -8.91 13.60 14.81
C TRP A 170 -9.84 12.41 15.12
N ARG A 171 -9.94 12.01 16.39
CA ARG A 171 -10.73 10.86 16.84
C ARG A 171 -12.24 11.07 16.76
N SER A 172 -12.68 12.33 16.60
CA SER A 172 -14.09 12.68 16.36
C SER A 172 -14.33 13.21 14.95
N ASN A 173 -13.30 13.28 14.10
CA ASN A 173 -13.42 13.70 12.71
C ASN A 173 -13.51 12.47 11.81
N THR A 174 -14.74 12.06 11.47
CA THR A 174 -15.03 10.86 10.66
C THR A 174 -14.23 10.82 9.36
N ALA A 175 -14.07 11.97 8.69
CA ALA A 175 -13.32 12.04 7.44
C ALA A 175 -11.81 11.82 7.66
N MET A 176 -11.25 12.27 8.78
CA MET A 176 -9.85 12.01 9.12
C MET A 176 -9.64 10.54 9.50
N ILE A 177 -10.52 9.98 10.32
CA ILE A 177 -10.49 8.55 10.70
C ILE A 177 -10.47 7.69 9.44
N TYR A 178 -11.47 7.86 8.57
CA TYR A 178 -11.58 7.11 7.32
C TYR A 178 -10.32 7.21 6.44
N ARG A 179 -9.79 8.43 6.23
CA ARG A 179 -8.56 8.60 5.43
C ARG A 179 -7.34 7.95 6.07
N SER A 180 -7.21 8.07 7.38
CA SER A 180 -6.08 7.50 8.13
C SER A 180 -6.12 5.96 8.16
N GLU A 181 -7.30 5.36 8.25
CA GLU A 181 -7.49 3.90 8.17
C GLU A 181 -7.18 3.39 6.76
N ASN A 182 -7.70 4.07 5.73
CA ASN A 182 -7.38 3.73 4.35
C ASN A 182 -5.88 3.84 4.05
N PHE A 183 -5.20 4.84 4.62
CA PHE A 183 -3.76 4.95 4.51
C PHE A 183 -3.04 3.78 5.18
N ALA A 184 -3.42 3.43 6.40
CA ALA A 184 -2.83 2.32 7.13
C ALA A 184 -3.02 0.99 6.38
N GLU A 185 -4.19 0.79 5.77
CA GLU A 185 -4.47 -0.37 4.94
C GLU A 185 -3.60 -0.41 3.69
N ARG A 186 -3.39 0.72 3.01
CA ARG A 186 -2.47 0.80 1.87
C ARG A 186 -1.04 0.45 2.27
N ALA A 187 -0.56 0.99 3.39
CA ALA A 187 0.76 0.65 3.92
C ALA A 187 0.87 -0.85 4.23
N ARG A 188 -0.16 -1.44 4.85
CA ARG A 188 -0.23 -2.89 5.14
C ARG A 188 -0.11 -3.72 3.85
N ILE A 189 -0.92 -3.40 2.83
CA ILE A 189 -0.91 -4.08 1.53
C ILE A 189 0.48 -3.97 0.86
N ILE A 190 1.10 -2.79 0.89
CA ILE A 190 2.46 -2.60 0.37
C ILE A 190 3.45 -3.51 1.10
N GLY A 191 3.36 -3.58 2.43
CA GLY A 191 4.19 -4.44 3.27
C GLY A 191 4.05 -5.92 2.95
N GLU A 192 2.83 -6.40 2.68
CA GLU A 192 2.59 -7.78 2.25
C GLU A 192 3.26 -8.09 0.90
N ASN A 193 3.36 -7.10 0.03
CA ASN A 193 3.93 -7.27 -1.30
C ASN A 193 5.46 -7.12 -1.37
N ILE A 194 6.12 -6.75 -0.27
CA ILE A 194 7.59 -6.61 -0.21
C ILE A 194 8.31 -7.89 -0.64
N HIS A 195 7.72 -9.05 -0.35
CA HIS A 195 8.30 -10.37 -0.63
C HIS A 195 7.66 -11.12 -1.80
N SER A 196 6.59 -10.58 -2.41
CA SER A 196 5.78 -11.28 -3.40
C SER A 196 5.97 -10.78 -4.84
N CYS A 197 6.91 -9.86 -5.08
CA CYS A 197 7.19 -9.38 -6.42
C CYS A 197 7.82 -10.50 -7.27
N LEU A 198 7.02 -11.04 -8.19
CA LEU A 198 7.52 -11.86 -9.28
C LEU A 198 8.50 -11.02 -10.11
N ALA A 199 9.63 -11.59 -10.51
CA ALA A 199 10.56 -10.91 -11.41
C ALA A 199 9.83 -10.40 -12.67
N PRO A 200 10.23 -9.27 -13.27
CA PRO A 200 9.62 -8.81 -14.51
C PRO A 200 9.76 -9.94 -15.52
N ILE A 201 8.66 -10.31 -16.17
CA ILE A 201 8.72 -11.31 -17.22
C ILE A 201 9.57 -10.69 -18.33
N GLU A 202 10.80 -11.16 -18.50
CA GLU A 202 11.63 -10.78 -19.63
C GLU A 202 10.85 -11.17 -20.88
N HIS A 203 10.43 -10.19 -21.68
CA HIS A 203 9.84 -10.46 -22.98
C HIS A 203 10.94 -11.08 -23.84
N VAL A 204 11.05 -12.41 -23.82
CA VAL A 204 11.83 -13.15 -24.81
C VAL A 204 11.23 -12.77 -26.16
N PRO A 205 11.96 -12.05 -27.04
CA PRO A 205 11.43 -11.74 -28.35
C PRO A 205 11.07 -13.06 -29.04
N PRO A 206 9.93 -13.15 -29.75
CA PRO A 206 9.56 -14.36 -30.44
C PRO A 206 10.74 -14.80 -31.30
N PRO A 207 11.09 -16.11 -31.31
CA PRO A 207 12.21 -16.59 -32.10
C PRO A 207 12.01 -16.09 -33.53
N ALA A 208 13.00 -15.34 -34.04
CA ALA A 208 13.00 -14.91 -35.44
C ALA A 208 12.67 -16.12 -36.29
N HIS A 209 11.67 -16.01 -37.16
CA HIS A 209 11.12 -17.10 -37.97
C HIS A 209 12.24 -17.88 -38.68
N GLY A 210 12.72 -18.91 -37.98
CA GLY A 210 13.63 -19.91 -38.48
C GLY A 210 12.81 -20.97 -39.18
N THR A 211 13.29 -21.36 -40.36
CA THR A 211 12.74 -22.35 -41.29
C THR A 211 12.03 -23.56 -40.67
N PRO A 212 11.02 -24.15 -41.34
CA PRO A 212 10.19 -25.21 -40.79
C PRO A 212 11.04 -26.43 -40.39
N GLN A 213 11.07 -26.76 -39.10
CA GLN A 213 11.55 -28.05 -38.64
C GLN A 213 10.45 -29.08 -38.87
N THR A 214 10.79 -30.14 -39.58
CA THR A 214 9.98 -31.33 -39.82
C THR A 214 9.48 -31.92 -38.51
N ALA A 215 8.17 -32.18 -38.44
CA ALA A 215 7.50 -32.74 -37.27
C ALA A 215 8.06 -34.12 -36.91
N GLY A 216 8.86 -34.18 -35.84
CA GLY A 216 9.12 -35.40 -35.09
C GLY A 216 7.89 -35.75 -34.25
N SER A 217 7.47 -37.01 -34.30
CA SER A 217 6.29 -37.53 -33.59
C SER A 217 6.38 -37.33 -32.06
N PRO A 218 5.27 -37.02 -31.37
CA PRO A 218 5.27 -36.90 -29.91
C PRO A 218 5.41 -38.29 -29.26
N PRO A 219 6.19 -38.44 -28.17
CA PRO A 219 6.18 -39.67 -27.38
C PRO A 219 4.86 -39.83 -26.61
N ALA A 220 4.42 -41.08 -26.48
CA ALA A 220 3.18 -41.50 -25.87
C ALA A 220 3.00 -40.99 -24.43
N ALA A 221 1.80 -40.49 -24.14
CA ALA A 221 1.36 -40.11 -22.80
C ALA A 221 1.33 -41.34 -21.87
N SER A 222 2.12 -41.31 -20.80
CA SER A 222 1.97 -42.23 -19.69
C SER A 222 0.94 -41.65 -18.71
N ALA A 223 -0.12 -42.43 -18.46
CA ALA A 223 -1.17 -42.11 -17.51
C ALA A 223 -0.62 -42.03 -16.09
N ARG A 224 -0.89 -40.91 -15.39
CA ARG A 224 -0.76 -40.84 -13.93
C ARG A 224 -2.10 -41.24 -13.28
N PRO A 225 -2.09 -42.06 -12.22
CA PRO A 225 -3.31 -42.40 -11.50
C PRO A 225 -3.81 -41.23 -10.64
N ASN A 226 -5.13 -41.12 -10.54
CA ASN A 226 -5.88 -40.18 -9.70
C ASN A 226 -5.46 -40.29 -8.23
N ALA A 227 -5.00 -39.19 -7.65
CA ALA A 227 -4.87 -39.05 -6.19
C ALA A 227 -6.13 -38.35 -5.64
N PRO A 228 -6.70 -38.82 -4.52
CA PRO A 228 -7.91 -38.23 -3.94
C PRO A 228 -7.59 -36.90 -3.25
N TYR A 229 -8.62 -36.05 -3.16
CA TYR A 229 -8.62 -34.80 -2.43
C TYR A 229 -8.33 -35.03 -0.94
N ASP A 230 -7.10 -34.79 -0.51
CA ASP A 230 -6.78 -34.66 0.91
C ASP A 230 -6.94 -33.19 1.34
N THR A 231 -7.75 -33.05 2.39
CA THR A 231 -8.06 -31.86 3.16
C THR A 231 -6.85 -30.95 3.39
N PHE A 232 -6.96 -29.69 3.00
CA PHE A 232 -6.04 -28.62 3.37
C PHE A 232 -6.17 -28.36 4.89
N SER A 233 -5.37 -29.07 5.69
CA SER A 233 -5.11 -28.68 7.07
C SER A 233 -4.17 -27.49 7.06
N PHE A 234 -4.58 -26.39 7.68
CA PHE A 234 -3.73 -25.24 7.95
C PHE A 234 -2.51 -25.69 8.77
N PRO A 235 -1.27 -25.49 8.29
CA PRO A 235 -0.13 -25.56 9.19
C PRO A 235 -0.20 -24.33 10.09
N ASN A 236 -0.34 -24.57 11.40
CA ASN A 236 0.06 -23.64 12.44
C ASN A 236 1.51 -23.22 12.17
N GLY A 237 1.67 -22.05 11.56
CA GLY A 237 2.93 -21.55 11.04
C GLY A 237 3.16 -20.11 11.45
N VAL A 238 3.53 -19.95 12.73
CA VAL A 238 4.42 -18.90 13.27
C VAL A 238 4.36 -17.56 12.54
N ALA A 239 3.53 -16.64 13.06
CA ALA A 239 3.79 -15.22 12.88
C ALA A 239 5.26 -14.97 13.23
N LYS A 240 6.07 -14.60 12.23
CA LYS A 240 7.42 -14.10 12.53
C LYS A 240 7.24 -12.92 13.49
N PRO A 241 8.04 -12.82 14.56
CA PRO A 241 7.95 -11.67 15.43
C PRO A 241 8.17 -10.43 14.57
N PHE A 242 7.21 -9.50 14.64
CA PHE A 242 7.43 -8.12 14.20
C PHE A 242 8.83 -7.73 14.69
N ARG A 243 9.71 -7.29 13.78
CA ARG A 243 10.98 -6.67 14.21
C ARG A 243 10.57 -5.66 15.28
N THR A 244 11.13 -5.76 16.48
CA THR A 244 10.77 -4.86 17.57
C THR A 244 11.20 -3.46 17.16
N TRP A 245 10.25 -2.70 16.62
CA TRP A 245 10.43 -1.31 16.26
C TRP A 245 10.58 -0.55 17.57
N SER A 246 11.78 -0.03 17.83
CA SER A 246 12.03 0.84 18.97
C SER A 246 12.49 2.18 18.42
N TRP A 247 11.88 3.27 18.88
CA TRP A 247 12.39 4.60 18.60
C TRP A 247 13.74 4.73 19.30
N ARG A 248 14.84 4.70 18.55
CA ARG A 248 16.16 4.97 19.12
C ARG A 248 16.30 6.48 19.28
N SER A 249 16.03 7.00 20.47
CA SER A 249 16.24 8.41 20.78
C SER A 249 17.73 8.74 20.69
N LYS A 250 18.18 9.34 19.57
CA LYS A 250 19.47 10.05 19.54
C LYS A 250 19.25 11.47 20.03
N ARG A 251 19.02 11.64 21.33
CA ARG A 251 19.36 12.91 21.98
C ARG A 251 20.85 12.85 22.27
N GLY A 252 21.65 13.59 21.49
CA GLY A 252 22.99 13.95 21.95
C GLY A 252 22.83 14.71 23.26
N SER A 253 23.57 14.29 24.29
CA SER A 253 23.69 15.07 25.52
C SER A 253 24.27 16.43 25.16
N LEU A 254 23.51 17.48 25.43
CA LEU A 254 24.07 18.81 25.62
C LEU A 254 24.30 18.92 27.13
N ASP A 255 25.58 18.88 27.50
CA ASP A 255 26.07 19.48 28.75
C ASP A 255 25.84 21.01 28.70
#